data_AF-A0A265QBH6-F1
#
_entry.id   AF-A0A265QBH6-F1
#
_cell.length_a   1.000
_cell.length_b   1.000
_cell.length_c   1.000
_cell.angle_alpha   90.00
_cell.angle_beta   90.00
_cell.angle_gamma   90.00
#
_symmetry.space_group_name_H-M   'P 1'
#
loop_
_entity.id
_entity.type
_entity.pdbx_description
1 polymer ?
#
loop_
_entity_poly.entity_id
_entity_poly.type
_entity_poly.pdbx_seq_one_letter_code
_entity_poly.pdbx_strand_id
1 'polypeptide(L)'
;MRRIKILKLVVYLFIFVLVFTFTGCSYKKTTEDIMGKEISEEEKDTKANFQATEVSDLQTKNLHKLGRVWGYVKYSHPVFLLGEKDWDEELLNLIPIVYNSESEEQVNNILYKWFVELGEIDYKTSDIDTKWESATEKDKVVQADTNWIEDESYLGASLSDSLSQLKVIPEVNRRNAPVYFINLGMPMFKNEKSYEDMSYMDTDYRLLGLFRFWNAIEYYFPYLDIMDDDWNEQLLAFIPRMIKGTDKQSYELTLAEIGVYLHDAHVRFEDRDYLFNEFGKYTAPAKLTQVNGELVIYYIGKEYRDSCQLNPGDILVKINGKDINNVIDEVKKYCSYPTDEKILILAPLVLRSHNKTMEVTVLRNNEETVLSIEGVEDYNPRIDISTSHELLENNIGLINPSKLSYDEIPEIMDKFSSTNGIIVIYGSILQI
;
A
#
# COMPACT_ATOMS: atom_id res chain seq x y z
N MET A 1 -46.76 37.23 26.77
CA MET A 1 -46.87 38.14 27.93
C MET A 1 -47.27 37.32 29.16
N ARG A 2 -46.49 37.43 30.26
CA ARG A 2 -46.73 36.97 31.66
C ARG A 2 -46.87 35.44 31.85
N ARG A 3 -45.89 34.65 32.32
CA ARG A 3 -44.96 34.70 33.48
C ARG A 3 -45.66 34.65 34.86
N ILE A 4 -45.20 33.69 35.70
CA ILE A 4 -45.01 33.72 37.18
C ILE A 4 -46.28 33.37 38.02
N LYS A 5 -46.30 32.53 39.08
CA LYS A 5 -45.33 31.71 39.86
C LYS A 5 -46.08 31.00 41.04
N ILE A 6 -45.42 30.01 41.67
CA ILE A 6 -45.26 29.78 43.14
C ILE A 6 -46.18 28.78 43.92
N LEU A 7 -45.51 27.70 44.39
CA LEU A 7 -45.38 27.09 45.74
C LEU A 7 -46.45 26.22 46.43
N LYS A 8 -45.88 25.12 46.97
CA LYS A 8 -45.98 24.51 48.33
C LYS A 8 -47.07 23.46 48.59
N LEU A 9 -46.64 22.24 48.97
CA LEU A 9 -46.59 21.65 50.35
C LEU A 9 -46.63 20.10 50.21
N VAL A 10 -45.55 19.33 50.36
CA VAL A 10 -44.93 18.78 51.61
C VAL A 10 -45.77 17.67 52.30
N VAL A 11 -45.17 16.45 52.30
CA VAL A 11 -45.18 15.38 53.34
C VAL A 11 -46.36 14.40 53.45
N TYR A 12 -46.06 13.12 53.17
CA TYR A 12 -46.36 11.90 53.97
C TYR A 12 -45.53 10.77 53.32
N LEU A 13 -44.33 10.41 53.79
CA LEU A 13 -44.03 9.50 54.91
C LEU A 13 -44.76 8.15 54.84
N PHE A 14 -44.12 7.12 54.26
CA PHE A 14 -44.16 5.77 54.83
C PHE A 14 -42.91 4.97 54.48
N ILE A 15 -42.25 4.55 55.55
CA ILE A 15 -41.08 3.69 55.65
C ILE A 15 -41.52 2.25 55.40
N PHE A 16 -40.83 1.51 54.55
CA PHE A 16 -40.73 0.06 54.68
C PHE A 16 -39.31 -0.39 54.35
N VAL A 17 -38.51 -0.53 55.42
CA VAL A 17 -37.30 -1.33 55.46
C VAL A 17 -37.73 -2.78 55.54
N LEU A 18 -37.30 -3.62 54.59
CA LEU A 18 -37.46 -5.06 54.68
C LEU A 18 -36.11 -5.72 54.40
N VAL A 19 -35.40 -5.95 55.51
CA VAL A 19 -34.23 -6.83 55.62
C VAL A 19 -34.77 -8.24 55.81
N PHE A 20 -34.43 -9.15 54.90
CA PHE A 20 -34.38 -10.58 55.17
C PHE A 20 -33.05 -11.14 54.70
N THR A 21 -32.20 -11.46 55.65
CA THR A 21 -31.14 -12.46 55.53
C THR A 21 -31.72 -13.82 55.86
N PHE A 22 -31.53 -14.83 55.02
CA PHE A 22 -31.04 -16.17 55.40
C PHE A 22 -30.68 -16.98 54.14
N THR A 23 -29.37 -17.23 54.00
CA THR A 23 -28.71 -18.46 53.52
C THR A 23 -29.25 -19.22 52.30
N GLY A 24 -28.46 -19.16 51.21
CA GLY A 24 -27.68 -20.32 50.76
C GLY A 24 -28.35 -21.33 49.83
N CYS A 25 -28.03 -21.26 48.54
CA CYS A 25 -27.43 -22.39 47.80
C CYS A 25 -26.93 -21.95 46.41
N SER A 26 -25.60 -21.84 46.32
CA SER A 26 -24.71 -22.23 45.21
C SER A 26 -25.16 -22.04 43.75
N TYR A 27 -24.64 -20.99 43.10
CA TYR A 27 -24.15 -21.05 41.72
C TYR A 27 -22.95 -20.09 41.57
N LYS A 28 -21.82 -20.49 42.15
CA LYS A 28 -20.48 -19.87 41.95
C LYS A 28 -19.53 -21.01 41.58
N LYS A 29 -19.46 -21.33 40.29
CA LYS A 29 -18.40 -22.16 39.70
C LYS A 29 -18.47 -22.14 38.17
N THR A 30 -17.95 -21.10 37.50
CA THR A 30 -17.34 -21.22 36.15
C THR A 30 -16.61 -20.00 35.59
N THR A 31 -16.48 -18.87 36.31
CA THR A 31 -15.81 -17.68 35.73
C THR A 31 -14.56 -17.21 36.48
N GLU A 32 -14.25 -17.76 37.66
CA GLU A 32 -12.99 -17.48 38.39
C GLU A 32 -11.87 -18.51 38.10
N ASP A 33 -12.16 -19.63 37.41
CA ASP A 33 -11.15 -20.66 37.04
C ASP A 33 -10.45 -20.40 35.68
N ILE A 34 -10.84 -19.37 34.92
CA ILE A 34 -10.28 -19.09 33.57
C ILE A 34 -9.41 -17.81 33.53
N MET A 35 -9.44 -16.95 34.55
CA MET A 35 -8.76 -15.64 34.50
C MET A 35 -7.99 -15.26 35.78
N GLY A 36 -7.58 -16.24 36.57
CA GLY A 36 -6.87 -16.02 37.83
C GLY A 36 -5.63 -16.89 37.98
N LYS A 37 -4.68 -16.79 37.04
CA LYS A 37 -3.30 -17.23 37.30
C LYS A 37 -2.38 -16.05 37.02
N GLU A 38 -1.63 -15.65 38.05
CA GLU A 38 -0.44 -14.83 37.85
C GLU A 38 0.43 -15.53 36.80
N ILE A 39 0.63 -14.82 35.69
CA ILE A 39 1.50 -15.22 34.58
C ILE A 39 2.88 -15.50 35.20
N SER A 40 3.33 -16.75 35.16
CA SER A 40 4.66 -17.11 35.65
C SER A 40 5.72 -16.41 34.78
N GLU A 41 6.90 -16.12 35.33
CA GLU A 41 8.01 -15.57 34.56
C GLU A 41 8.41 -16.45 33.35
N GLU A 42 7.98 -17.72 33.32
CA GLU A 42 8.09 -18.66 32.20
C GLU A 42 7.11 -18.36 31.03
N GLU A 43 5.92 -17.81 31.30
CA GLU A 43 4.94 -17.43 30.25
C GLU A 43 5.24 -16.09 29.58
N LYS A 44 6.03 -15.22 30.24
CA LYS A 44 6.57 -14.00 29.60
C LYS A 44 7.62 -14.32 28.54
N ASP A 45 8.27 -15.47 28.65
CA ASP A 45 9.26 -15.96 27.68
C ASP A 45 8.62 -16.74 26.50
N THR A 46 7.29 -16.91 26.51
CA THR A 46 6.51 -17.61 25.46
C THR A 46 5.70 -16.69 24.55
N LYS A 47 5.95 -15.37 24.58
CA LYS A 47 5.73 -14.48 23.41
C LYS A 47 6.84 -14.64 22.35
N ALA A 48 7.58 -15.75 22.40
CA ALA A 48 8.59 -16.11 21.44
C ALA A 48 7.94 -16.53 20.11
N ASN A 49 7.93 -15.57 19.18
CA ASN A 49 7.84 -15.69 17.73
C ASN A 49 6.96 -16.85 17.22
N PHE A 50 5.69 -16.57 16.93
CA PHE A 50 4.89 -17.45 16.07
C PHE A 50 5.61 -17.59 14.71
N GLN A 51 6.01 -18.83 14.40
CA GLN A 51 6.76 -19.16 13.19
C GLN A 51 6.00 -20.24 12.43
N ALA A 52 5.12 -19.83 11.52
CA ALA A 52 4.53 -20.72 10.54
C ALA A 52 5.27 -20.57 9.21
N THR A 53 5.56 -21.68 8.56
CA THR A 53 6.18 -21.71 7.21
C THR A 53 5.26 -22.35 6.17
N GLU A 54 4.12 -22.87 6.61
CA GLU A 54 3.09 -23.51 5.80
C GLU A 54 1.72 -23.05 6.30
N VAL A 55 0.72 -23.06 5.42
CA VAL A 55 -0.65 -22.67 5.75
C VAL A 55 -1.61 -23.50 4.91
N SER A 56 -2.67 -24.02 5.54
CA SER A 56 -3.75 -24.72 4.84
C SER A 56 -4.74 -23.75 4.20
N ASP A 57 -5.59 -24.24 3.29
CA ASP A 57 -6.66 -23.43 2.70
C ASP A 57 -7.60 -22.83 3.75
N LEU A 58 -7.92 -23.59 4.80
CA LEU A 58 -8.76 -23.11 5.91
C LEU A 58 -8.07 -21.99 6.67
N GLN A 59 -6.80 -22.16 7.04
CA GLN A 59 -6.04 -21.13 7.75
C GLN A 59 -5.86 -19.87 6.89
N THR A 60 -5.68 -20.05 5.58
CA THR A 60 -5.62 -18.94 4.62
C THR A 60 -6.93 -18.15 4.60
N LYS A 61 -8.08 -18.84 4.52
CA LYS A 61 -9.41 -18.20 4.60
C LYS A 61 -9.66 -17.52 5.95
N ASN A 62 -9.24 -18.15 7.05
CA ASN A 62 -9.36 -17.59 8.39
C ASN A 62 -8.55 -16.29 8.53
N LEU A 63 -7.29 -16.30 8.08
CA LEU A 63 -6.41 -15.12 8.08
C LEU A 63 -6.90 -14.04 7.12
N HIS A 64 -7.45 -14.40 5.96
CA HIS A 64 -8.06 -13.47 5.02
C HIS A 64 -9.23 -12.73 5.67
N LYS A 65 -10.14 -13.46 6.33
CA LYS A 65 -11.25 -12.88 7.10
C LYS A 65 -10.76 -11.95 8.20
N LEU A 66 -9.74 -12.36 8.96
CA LEU A 66 -9.10 -11.49 9.96
C LEU A 66 -8.56 -10.21 9.33
N GLY A 67 -7.77 -10.31 8.25
CA GLY A 67 -7.16 -9.15 7.60
C GLY A 67 -8.19 -8.13 7.10
N ARG A 68 -9.31 -8.60 6.55
CA ARG A 68 -10.43 -7.76 6.10
C ARG A 68 -11.17 -7.10 7.25
N VAL A 69 -11.59 -7.89 8.25
CA VAL A 69 -12.35 -7.39 9.41
C VAL A 69 -11.52 -6.42 10.23
N TRP A 70 -10.27 -6.78 10.53
CA TRP A 70 -9.36 -5.90 11.26
C TRP A 70 -9.16 -4.56 10.55
N GLY A 71 -8.92 -4.57 9.24
CA GLY A 71 -8.67 -3.35 8.49
C GLY A 71 -9.89 -2.45 8.37
N TYR A 72 -11.07 -3.04 8.15
CA TYR A 72 -12.33 -2.29 8.17
C TYR A 72 -12.52 -1.59 9.52
N VAL A 73 -12.39 -2.34 10.63
CA VAL A 73 -12.56 -1.81 11.99
C VAL A 73 -11.47 -0.78 12.33
N LYS A 74 -10.21 -0.99 11.92
CA LYS A 74 -9.09 -0.05 12.08
C LYS A 74 -9.42 1.34 11.52
N TYR A 75 -10.06 1.40 10.36
CA TYR A 75 -10.37 2.67 9.68
C TYR A 75 -11.78 3.22 9.95
N SER A 76 -12.59 2.54 10.77
CA SER A 76 -13.98 2.95 11.02
C SER A 76 -14.37 3.02 12.50
N HIS A 77 -13.79 2.20 13.38
CA HIS A 77 -14.17 2.15 14.80
C HIS A 77 -13.59 3.34 15.59
N PRO A 78 -14.39 4.02 16.43
CA PRO A 78 -13.96 5.24 17.14
C PRO A 78 -12.74 5.03 18.03
N VAL A 79 -12.62 3.88 18.69
CA VAL A 79 -11.45 3.56 19.54
C VAL A 79 -10.11 3.71 18.80
N PHE A 80 -10.09 3.42 17.49
CA PHE A 80 -8.89 3.58 16.66
C PHE A 80 -8.84 4.95 16.00
N LEU A 81 -9.97 5.49 15.53
CA LEU A 81 -10.01 6.83 14.93
C LEU A 81 -9.69 7.95 15.93
N LEU A 82 -9.90 7.73 17.22
CA LEU A 82 -9.55 8.65 18.30
C LEU A 82 -8.16 8.35 18.90
N GLY A 83 -7.50 7.27 18.46
CA GLY A 83 -6.18 6.84 18.92
C GLY A 83 -6.16 6.37 20.38
N GLU A 84 -7.23 5.72 20.84
CA GLU A 84 -7.38 5.26 22.23
C GLU A 84 -6.82 3.85 22.45
N LYS A 85 -6.78 3.04 21.39
CA LYS A 85 -6.15 1.72 21.36
C LYS A 85 -5.18 1.60 20.20
N ASP A 86 -4.22 0.70 20.36
CA ASP A 86 -3.25 0.37 19.34
C ASP A 86 -3.78 -0.71 18.39
N TRP A 87 -3.94 -0.37 17.12
CA TRP A 87 -4.51 -1.30 16.14
C TRP A 87 -3.55 -2.43 15.74
N ASP A 88 -2.23 -2.22 15.81
CA ASP A 88 -1.24 -3.25 15.47
C ASP A 88 -1.16 -4.28 16.61
N GLU A 89 -1.18 -3.85 17.87
CA GLU A 89 -1.22 -4.74 19.04
C GLU A 89 -2.46 -5.65 19.04
N GLU A 90 -3.64 -5.09 18.74
CA GLU A 90 -4.88 -5.85 18.61
C GLU A 90 -4.76 -6.93 17.52
N LEU A 91 -4.18 -6.61 16.36
CA LEU A 91 -3.96 -7.59 15.29
C LEU A 91 -2.96 -8.68 15.69
N LEU A 92 -1.81 -8.29 16.25
CA LEU A 92 -0.77 -9.24 16.67
C LEU A 92 -1.30 -10.23 17.71
N ASN A 93 -2.23 -9.82 18.57
CA ASN A 93 -2.89 -10.72 19.51
C ASN A 93 -3.90 -11.67 18.83
N LEU A 94 -4.53 -11.25 17.73
CA LEU A 94 -5.53 -12.05 17.00
C LEU A 94 -4.91 -13.08 16.04
N ILE A 95 -3.77 -12.78 15.40
CA ILE A 95 -3.17 -13.64 14.37
C ILE A 95 -2.98 -15.08 14.86
N PRO A 96 -2.32 -15.36 16.01
CA PRO A 96 -2.10 -16.73 16.47
C PRO A 96 -3.41 -17.47 16.78
N ILE A 97 -4.41 -16.76 17.31
CA ILE A 97 -5.69 -17.36 17.70
C ILE A 97 -6.49 -17.75 16.46
N VAL A 98 -6.56 -16.87 15.46
CA VAL A 98 -7.25 -17.11 14.19
C VAL A 98 -6.55 -18.19 13.38
N TYR A 99 -5.21 -18.17 13.34
CA TYR A 99 -4.42 -19.19 12.63
C TYR A 99 -4.65 -20.60 13.18
N ASN A 100 -4.80 -20.75 14.51
CA ASN A 100 -5.03 -22.04 15.16
C ASN A 100 -6.52 -22.41 15.25
N SER A 101 -7.42 -21.60 14.70
CA SER A 101 -8.86 -21.89 14.71
C SER A 101 -9.20 -23.01 13.72
N GLU A 102 -10.09 -23.92 14.14
CA GLU A 102 -10.44 -25.15 13.42
C GLU A 102 -11.61 -24.97 12.44
N SER A 103 -12.23 -23.79 12.43
CA SER A 103 -13.35 -23.47 11.51
C SER A 103 -13.55 -21.98 11.33
N GLU A 104 -14.19 -21.60 10.22
CA GLU A 104 -14.59 -20.22 9.95
C GLU A 104 -15.62 -19.69 10.97
N GLU A 105 -16.49 -20.55 11.51
CA GLU A 105 -17.46 -20.18 12.55
C GLU A 105 -16.78 -19.78 13.87
N GLN A 106 -15.72 -20.51 14.25
CA GLN A 106 -14.89 -20.12 15.41
C GLN A 106 -14.26 -18.75 15.19
N VAL A 107 -13.75 -18.47 14.00
CA VAL A 107 -13.18 -17.15 13.66
C VAL A 107 -14.24 -16.05 13.73
N ASN A 108 -15.45 -16.29 13.22
CA ASN A 108 -16.56 -15.33 13.33
C ASN A 108 -16.84 -14.98 14.80
N ASN A 109 -16.86 -15.97 15.69
CA ASN A 109 -17.06 -15.77 17.13
C ASN A 109 -15.89 -15.01 17.80
N ILE A 110 -14.65 -15.31 17.42
CA ILE A 110 -13.45 -14.61 17.90
C ILE A 110 -13.52 -13.13 17.52
N LEU A 111 -13.80 -12.83 16.24
CA LEU A 111 -13.85 -11.46 15.73
C LEU A 111 -15.05 -10.68 16.30
N TYR A 112 -16.20 -11.33 16.49
CA TYR A 112 -17.35 -10.71 17.18
C TYR A 112 -17.01 -10.35 18.62
N LYS A 113 -16.39 -11.27 19.37
CA LYS A 113 -15.98 -11.00 20.75
C LYS A 113 -14.96 -9.86 20.81
N TRP A 114 -13.96 -9.87 19.94
CA TRP A 114 -12.98 -8.81 19.83
C TRP A 114 -13.65 -7.46 19.57
N PHE A 115 -14.57 -7.39 18.61
CA PHE A 115 -15.33 -6.17 18.32
C PHE A 115 -16.06 -5.62 19.56
N VAL A 116 -16.77 -6.49 20.29
CA VAL A 116 -17.49 -6.09 21.51
C VAL A 116 -16.53 -5.57 22.59
N GLU A 117 -15.33 -6.16 22.70
CA GLU A 117 -14.28 -5.73 23.64
C GLU A 117 -13.59 -4.39 23.25
N LEU A 118 -13.82 -3.88 22.02
CA LEU A 118 -13.40 -2.53 21.63
C LEU A 118 -14.24 -1.44 22.29
N GLY A 119 -15.44 -1.77 22.79
CA GLY A 119 -16.31 -0.87 23.54
C GLY A 119 -17.41 -0.23 22.70
N GLU A 120 -18.01 0.82 23.25
CA GLU A 120 -19.14 1.51 22.61
C GLU A 120 -18.69 2.32 21.38
N ILE A 121 -19.58 2.40 20.38
CA ILE A 121 -19.38 3.24 19.20
C ILE A 121 -19.74 4.69 19.56
N ASP A 122 -18.79 5.40 20.16
CA ASP A 122 -18.89 6.84 20.44
C ASP A 122 -17.73 7.62 19.78
N TYR A 123 -18.05 8.34 18.71
CA TYR A 123 -17.09 9.17 17.98
C TYR A 123 -16.77 10.51 18.66
N LYS A 124 -17.38 10.80 19.82
CA LYS A 124 -17.25 12.06 20.59
C LYS A 124 -17.60 13.31 19.78
N THR A 125 -18.46 13.13 18.78
CA THR A 125 -18.98 14.18 17.90
C THR A 125 -20.36 13.77 17.42
N SER A 126 -21.22 14.77 17.17
CA SER A 126 -22.50 14.60 16.49
C SER A 126 -22.48 15.15 15.07
N ASP A 127 -21.35 15.68 14.61
CA ASP A 127 -21.21 16.32 13.31
C ASP A 127 -21.02 15.23 12.24
N ILE A 128 -22.12 14.81 11.64
CA ILE A 128 -22.13 13.85 10.54
C ILE A 128 -21.87 14.62 9.24
N ASP A 129 -20.82 14.24 8.51
CA ASP A 129 -20.60 14.77 7.15
C ASP A 129 -21.61 14.14 6.19
N THR A 130 -22.69 14.87 5.92
CA THR A 130 -23.75 14.47 4.99
C THR A 130 -23.45 14.86 3.55
N LYS A 131 -22.29 15.46 3.25
CA LYS A 131 -21.96 15.91 1.88
C LYS A 131 -21.95 14.76 0.90
N TRP A 132 -21.42 13.60 1.28
CA TRP A 132 -21.41 12.42 0.40
C TRP A 132 -22.83 11.88 0.18
N GLU A 133 -23.61 11.68 1.24
CA GLU A 133 -25.00 11.18 1.11
C GLU A 133 -25.89 12.13 0.28
N SER A 134 -25.68 13.44 0.44
CA SER A 134 -26.40 14.49 -0.29
C SER A 134 -25.82 14.84 -1.66
N ALA A 135 -24.66 14.28 -2.01
CA ALA A 135 -24.06 14.46 -3.34
C ALA A 135 -24.92 13.80 -4.42
N THR A 136 -24.85 14.33 -5.64
CA THR A 136 -25.49 13.67 -6.76
C THR A 136 -24.74 12.39 -7.12
N GLU A 137 -25.42 11.39 -7.68
CA GLU A 137 -24.79 10.09 -8.00
C GLU A 137 -23.55 10.22 -8.90
N LYS A 138 -23.51 11.22 -9.79
CA LYS A 138 -22.34 11.49 -10.64
C LYS A 138 -21.12 12.05 -9.89
N ASP A 139 -21.32 12.57 -8.68
CA ASP A 139 -20.27 13.16 -7.84
C ASP A 139 -19.85 12.19 -6.71
N LYS A 140 -20.57 11.07 -6.54
CA LYS A 140 -20.21 10.02 -5.61
C LYS A 140 -19.16 9.11 -6.25
N VAL A 141 -18.01 9.02 -5.60
CA VAL A 141 -16.98 8.03 -5.90
C VAL A 141 -16.98 7.03 -4.75
N VAL A 142 -17.18 5.76 -5.06
CA VAL A 142 -17.06 4.67 -4.09
C VAL A 142 -15.63 4.17 -4.16
N GLN A 143 -14.89 4.38 -3.09
CA GLN A 143 -13.47 4.04 -3.04
C GLN A 143 -13.24 2.54 -2.72
N ALA A 144 -14.08 1.96 -1.87
CA ALA A 144 -14.01 0.56 -1.46
C ALA A 144 -15.42 -0.04 -1.42
N ASP A 145 -15.60 -1.26 -1.94
CA ASP A 145 -16.84 -1.99 -1.76
C ASP A 145 -16.90 -2.59 -0.34
N THR A 146 -17.80 -2.08 0.48
CA THR A 146 -18.00 -2.53 1.85
C THR A 146 -19.24 -3.40 2.05
N ASN A 147 -19.95 -3.77 0.97
CA ASN A 147 -21.19 -4.56 1.05
C ASN A 147 -20.99 -5.92 1.76
N TRP A 148 -19.78 -6.47 1.71
CA TRP A 148 -19.44 -7.74 2.36
C TRP A 148 -19.64 -7.74 3.88
N ILE A 149 -19.69 -6.56 4.54
CA ILE A 149 -19.97 -6.49 5.99
C ILE A 149 -21.40 -6.91 6.33
N GLU A 150 -22.30 -6.93 5.34
CA GLU A 150 -23.69 -7.37 5.47
C GLU A 150 -23.89 -8.86 5.15
N ASP A 151 -22.84 -9.57 4.71
CA ASP A 151 -22.94 -10.98 4.36
C ASP A 151 -22.94 -11.87 5.61
N GLU A 152 -24.14 -12.16 6.10
CA GLU A 152 -24.35 -13.08 7.23
C GLU A 152 -23.87 -14.51 6.96
N SER A 153 -23.81 -14.94 5.69
CA SER A 153 -23.31 -16.27 5.35
C SER A 153 -21.79 -16.37 5.53
N TYR A 154 -21.09 -15.26 5.32
CA TYR A 154 -19.65 -15.15 5.49
C TYR A 154 -19.25 -14.83 6.94
N LEU A 155 -19.94 -13.89 7.59
CA LEU A 155 -19.58 -13.35 8.91
C LEU A 155 -20.38 -13.93 10.07
N GLY A 156 -21.51 -14.58 9.80
CA GLY A 156 -22.52 -14.84 10.81
C GLY A 156 -23.27 -13.56 11.22
N ALA A 157 -24.50 -13.73 11.68
CA ALA A 157 -25.41 -12.62 12.01
C ALA A 157 -24.78 -11.61 13.01
N SER A 158 -24.24 -12.09 14.13
CA SER A 158 -23.73 -11.20 15.20
C SER A 158 -22.57 -10.30 14.76
N LEU A 159 -21.63 -10.83 13.97
CA LEU A 159 -20.49 -10.04 13.49
C LEU A 159 -20.94 -9.09 12.37
N SER A 160 -21.78 -9.54 11.45
CA SER A 160 -22.33 -8.70 10.38
C SER A 160 -23.13 -7.51 10.92
N ASP A 161 -24.00 -7.75 11.92
CA ASP A 161 -24.74 -6.71 12.63
C ASP A 161 -23.82 -5.71 13.34
N SER A 162 -22.71 -6.20 13.90
CA SER A 162 -21.72 -5.37 14.59
C SER A 162 -20.95 -4.46 13.63
N LEU A 163 -20.39 -5.02 12.54
CA LEU A 163 -19.64 -4.25 11.54
C LEU A 163 -20.54 -3.25 10.80
N SER A 164 -21.81 -3.60 10.57
CA SER A 164 -22.78 -2.72 9.92
C SER A 164 -23.06 -1.43 10.68
N GLN A 165 -22.80 -1.38 12.00
CA GLN A 165 -22.93 -0.16 12.80
C GLN A 165 -21.86 0.88 12.47
N LEU A 166 -20.77 0.51 11.79
CA LEU A 166 -19.66 1.40 11.45
C LEU A 166 -19.75 2.05 10.05
N LYS A 167 -20.83 1.80 9.29
CA LYS A 167 -20.99 2.29 7.91
C LYS A 167 -20.93 3.81 7.78
N VAL A 168 -21.49 4.52 8.76
CA VAL A 168 -21.55 5.98 8.75
C VAL A 168 -20.53 6.51 9.73
N ILE A 169 -19.45 7.07 9.21
CA ILE A 169 -18.37 7.66 10.02
C ILE A 169 -18.56 9.18 10.03
N PRO A 170 -18.80 9.80 11.20
CA PRO A 170 -18.92 11.26 11.30
C PRO A 170 -17.56 11.96 11.13
N GLU A 171 -17.59 13.29 11.03
CA GLU A 171 -16.37 14.09 10.98
C GLU A 171 -15.69 14.08 12.35
N VAL A 172 -14.62 13.29 12.46
CA VAL A 172 -13.83 13.15 13.70
C VAL A 172 -12.45 13.76 13.56
N ASN A 173 -11.91 14.24 14.68
CA ASN A 173 -10.51 14.67 14.72
C ASN A 173 -9.59 13.45 14.67
N ARG A 174 -9.07 13.16 13.47
CA ARG A 174 -8.21 12.01 13.19
C ARG A 174 -6.74 12.20 13.55
N ARG A 175 -6.37 13.21 14.35
CA ARG A 175 -4.94 13.52 14.64
C ARG A 175 -4.14 12.31 15.13
N ASN A 176 -4.75 11.42 15.91
CA ASN A 176 -4.12 10.21 16.46
C ASN A 176 -4.62 8.91 15.80
N ALA A 177 -5.44 9.02 14.74
CA ALA A 177 -5.97 7.87 14.00
C ALA A 177 -4.86 7.16 13.22
N PRO A 178 -5.08 5.92 12.76
CA PRO A 178 -4.17 5.25 11.82
C PRO A 178 -3.94 6.03 10.53
N VAL A 179 -4.92 6.84 10.13
CA VAL A 179 -4.84 7.73 8.97
C VAL A 179 -5.51 9.07 9.25
N TYR A 180 -4.83 10.14 8.88
CA TYR A 180 -5.38 11.49 8.89
C TYR A 180 -5.16 12.15 7.53
N PHE A 181 -5.89 13.23 7.28
CA PHE A 181 -5.84 13.92 6.00
C PHE A 181 -5.19 15.29 6.14
N ILE A 182 -4.35 15.64 5.17
CA ILE A 182 -3.78 16.99 5.04
C ILE A 182 -4.51 17.75 3.93
N ASN A 183 -4.02 18.95 3.59
CA ASN A 183 -4.57 19.77 2.51
C ASN A 183 -4.76 18.92 1.24
N LEU A 184 -5.89 19.15 0.54
CA LEU A 184 -6.34 18.41 -0.63
C LEU A 184 -6.84 16.98 -0.36
N GLY A 185 -7.05 16.59 0.91
CA GLY A 185 -7.64 15.29 1.25
C GLY A 185 -6.67 14.11 1.11
N MET A 186 -5.36 14.38 1.06
CA MET A 186 -4.36 13.30 0.94
C MET A 186 -4.24 12.49 2.24
N PRO A 187 -4.32 11.15 2.20
CA PRO A 187 -4.18 10.29 3.37
C PRO A 187 -2.72 10.24 3.85
N MET A 188 -2.53 10.33 5.16
CA MET A 188 -1.24 10.28 5.84
C MET A 188 -1.23 9.20 6.92
N PHE A 189 -0.27 8.30 6.85
CA PHE A 189 -0.11 7.14 7.75
C PHE A 189 0.95 7.34 8.84
N LYS A 190 1.19 8.59 9.26
CA LYS A 190 2.31 8.95 10.16
C LYS A 190 2.22 8.34 11.56
N ASN A 191 1.02 7.97 12.00
CA ASN A 191 0.81 7.41 13.34
C ASN A 191 1.00 5.89 13.39
N GLU A 192 1.20 5.26 12.24
CA GLU A 192 1.56 3.85 12.20
C GLU A 192 2.95 3.62 12.79
N LYS A 193 3.09 2.61 13.64
CA LYS A 193 4.37 2.28 14.27
C LYS A 193 5.37 1.75 13.25
N SER A 194 6.63 2.13 13.45
CA SER A 194 7.80 1.50 12.83
C SER A 194 8.35 0.43 13.75
N TYR A 195 8.69 -0.73 13.19
CA TYR A 195 9.27 -1.87 13.90
C TYR A 195 10.69 -2.12 13.39
N GLU A 196 11.63 -1.27 13.77
CA GLU A 196 13.02 -1.30 13.26
C GLU A 196 13.75 -2.59 13.65
N ASP A 197 13.47 -3.13 14.83
CA ASP A 197 14.08 -4.36 15.38
C ASP A 197 13.25 -5.63 15.08
N MET A 198 12.28 -5.54 14.15
CA MET A 198 11.44 -6.68 13.75
C MET A 198 12.29 -7.84 13.24
N SER A 199 12.02 -9.04 13.74
CA SER A 199 12.51 -10.27 13.11
C SER A 199 11.66 -10.61 11.89
N TYR A 200 12.27 -10.64 10.71
CA TYR A 200 11.59 -11.08 9.49
C TYR A 200 11.25 -12.59 9.48
N MET A 201 11.64 -13.35 10.52
CA MET A 201 11.15 -14.72 10.73
C MET A 201 9.81 -14.76 11.47
N ASP A 202 9.42 -13.69 12.14
CA ASP A 202 8.19 -13.63 12.92
C ASP A 202 6.98 -13.52 11.97
N THR A 203 6.15 -14.55 11.95
CA THR A 203 5.02 -14.63 11.02
C THR A 203 3.94 -13.60 11.34
N ASP A 204 3.76 -13.24 12.62
CA ASP A 204 2.74 -12.26 13.04
C ASP A 204 3.05 -10.89 12.44
N TYR A 205 4.32 -10.48 12.52
CA TYR A 205 4.76 -9.20 11.96
C TYR A 205 4.79 -9.18 10.43
N ARG A 206 5.10 -10.31 9.79
CA ARG A 206 5.00 -10.44 8.33
C ARG A 206 3.56 -10.25 7.84
N LEU A 207 2.62 -10.90 8.51
CA LEU A 207 1.18 -10.76 8.23
C LEU A 207 0.67 -9.36 8.57
N LEU A 208 1.14 -8.74 9.66
CA LEU A 208 0.86 -7.34 9.98
C LEU A 208 1.25 -6.41 8.82
N GLY A 209 2.46 -6.58 8.27
CA GLY A 209 2.92 -5.83 7.10
C GLY A 209 2.02 -5.99 5.87
N LEU A 210 1.68 -7.23 5.53
CA LEU A 210 0.77 -7.54 4.43
C LEU A 210 -0.61 -6.91 4.64
N PHE A 211 -1.20 -7.07 5.82
CA PHE A 211 -2.53 -6.53 6.12
C PHE A 211 -2.54 -5.02 6.16
N ARG A 212 -1.47 -4.37 6.66
CA ARG A 212 -1.33 -2.90 6.60
C ARG A 212 -1.29 -2.41 5.16
N PHE A 213 -0.46 -3.03 4.32
CA PHE A 213 -0.36 -2.66 2.91
C PHE A 213 -1.69 -2.86 2.18
N TRP A 214 -2.28 -4.06 2.29
CA TRP A 214 -3.52 -4.39 1.60
C TRP A 214 -4.67 -3.45 1.99
N ASN A 215 -4.85 -3.18 3.29
CA ASN A 215 -5.92 -2.31 3.76
C ASN A 215 -5.66 -0.82 3.48
N ALA A 216 -4.41 -0.36 3.46
CA ALA A 216 -4.12 1.01 3.04
C ALA A 216 -4.57 1.26 1.60
N ILE A 217 -4.38 0.27 0.73
CA ILE A 217 -4.86 0.32 -0.66
C ILE A 217 -6.38 0.20 -0.73
N GLU A 218 -6.96 -0.82 -0.09
CA GLU A 218 -8.42 -1.06 -0.09
C GLU A 218 -9.22 0.21 0.23
N TYR A 219 -8.81 0.98 1.24
CA TYR A 219 -9.59 2.14 1.69
C TYR A 219 -9.09 3.49 1.18
N TYR A 220 -7.86 3.58 0.64
CA TYR A 220 -7.23 4.87 0.29
C TYR A 220 -6.59 4.94 -1.10
N PHE A 221 -6.64 3.87 -1.91
CA PHE A 221 -6.24 3.93 -3.31
C PHE A 221 -7.38 4.49 -4.18
N PRO A 222 -7.15 5.49 -5.04
CA PRO A 222 -8.22 6.21 -5.74
C PRO A 222 -8.80 5.46 -6.96
N TYR A 223 -8.19 4.37 -7.40
CA TYR A 223 -8.54 3.67 -8.64
C TYR A 223 -8.97 2.22 -8.44
N LEU A 224 -9.30 1.83 -7.20
CA LEU A 224 -9.62 0.44 -6.85
C LEU A 224 -10.81 -0.11 -7.66
N ASP A 225 -11.81 0.73 -7.95
CA ASP A 225 -13.05 0.38 -8.65
C ASP A 225 -12.88 0.13 -10.17
N ILE A 226 -11.74 0.52 -10.74
CA ILE A 226 -11.42 0.37 -12.16
C ILE A 226 -10.24 -0.58 -12.41
N MET A 227 -9.77 -1.29 -11.39
CA MET A 227 -8.71 -2.29 -11.53
C MET A 227 -9.20 -3.52 -12.29
N ASP A 228 -8.32 -4.08 -13.13
CA ASP A 228 -8.60 -5.34 -13.84
C ASP A 228 -8.59 -6.55 -12.88
N ASP A 229 -7.75 -6.50 -11.85
CA ASP A 229 -7.57 -7.55 -10.85
C ASP A 229 -8.47 -7.31 -9.63
N ASP A 230 -9.10 -8.39 -9.13
CA ASP A 230 -9.83 -8.35 -7.86
C ASP A 230 -8.82 -8.20 -6.71
N TRP A 231 -8.85 -7.04 -6.05
CA TRP A 231 -7.96 -6.74 -4.94
C TRP A 231 -8.16 -7.68 -3.75
N ASN A 232 -9.38 -8.16 -3.52
CA ASN A 232 -9.69 -9.07 -2.42
C ASN A 232 -9.06 -10.45 -2.61
N GLU A 233 -9.05 -10.95 -3.84
CA GLU A 233 -8.38 -12.20 -4.21
C GLU A 233 -6.86 -12.09 -4.05
N GLN A 234 -6.28 -10.89 -4.20
CA GLN A 234 -4.85 -10.70 -3.94
C GLN A 234 -4.50 -10.95 -2.47
N LEU A 235 -5.31 -10.49 -1.51
CA LEU A 235 -5.04 -10.80 -0.10
C LEU A 235 -5.02 -12.31 0.15
N LEU A 236 -6.00 -13.03 -0.41
CA LEU A 236 -6.13 -14.47 -0.24
C LEU A 236 -4.91 -15.21 -0.84
N ALA A 237 -4.46 -14.79 -2.02
CA ALA A 237 -3.32 -15.39 -2.71
C ALA A 237 -1.96 -15.07 -2.07
N PHE A 238 -1.83 -13.93 -1.40
CA PHE A 238 -0.55 -13.46 -0.84
C PHE A 238 -0.32 -13.85 0.62
N ILE A 239 -1.36 -14.22 1.38
CA ILE A 239 -1.19 -14.77 2.74
C ILE A 239 -0.25 -15.98 2.75
N PRO A 240 -0.44 -17.04 1.92
CA PRO A 240 0.47 -18.19 1.91
C PRO A 240 1.89 -17.83 1.48
N ARG A 241 2.06 -16.88 0.54
CA ARG A 241 3.38 -16.43 0.09
C ARG A 241 4.14 -15.71 1.20
N MET A 242 3.43 -14.86 1.94
CA MET A 242 3.99 -14.12 3.06
C MET A 242 4.46 -15.05 4.18
N ILE A 243 3.63 -16.05 4.55
CA ILE A 243 3.95 -17.06 5.57
C ILE A 243 5.13 -17.95 5.15
N LYS A 244 5.23 -18.31 3.87
CA LYS A 244 6.31 -19.17 3.37
C LYS A 244 7.69 -18.53 3.48
N GLY A 245 7.79 -17.21 3.38
CA GLY A 245 9.06 -16.48 3.47
C GLY A 245 9.58 -16.38 4.91
N THR A 246 10.90 -16.38 5.09
CA THR A 246 11.54 -16.43 6.42
C THR A 246 12.62 -15.38 6.61
N ASP A 247 12.76 -14.44 5.67
CA ASP A 247 13.80 -13.43 5.70
C ASP A 247 13.29 -12.08 5.17
N LYS A 248 14.15 -11.05 5.27
CA LYS A 248 13.86 -9.69 4.79
C LYS A 248 13.54 -9.67 3.30
N GLN A 249 14.35 -10.34 2.48
CA GLN A 249 14.19 -10.31 1.03
C GLN A 249 12.84 -10.91 0.59
N SER A 250 12.46 -12.07 1.11
CA SER A 250 11.17 -12.69 0.80
C SER A 250 9.98 -11.85 1.28
N TYR A 251 10.11 -11.12 2.40
CA TYR A 251 9.09 -10.18 2.87
C TYR A 251 8.92 -9.01 1.91
N GLU A 252 10.03 -8.35 1.55
CA GLU A 252 10.05 -7.21 0.63
C GLU A 252 9.55 -7.59 -0.77
N LEU A 253 10.00 -8.74 -1.30
CA LEU A 253 9.55 -9.24 -2.61
C LEU A 253 8.06 -9.59 -2.61
N THR A 254 7.55 -10.17 -1.52
CA THR A 254 6.11 -10.46 -1.41
C THR A 254 5.28 -9.17 -1.45
N LEU A 255 5.72 -8.11 -0.75
CA LEU A 255 5.05 -6.80 -0.78
C LEU A 255 5.20 -6.08 -2.12
N ALA A 256 6.36 -6.17 -2.75
CA ALA A 256 6.60 -5.60 -4.07
C ALA A 256 5.73 -6.30 -5.13
N GLU A 257 5.61 -7.63 -5.07
CA GLU A 257 4.82 -8.41 -6.01
C GLU A 257 3.31 -8.13 -5.89
N ILE A 258 2.74 -8.02 -4.68
CA ILE A 258 1.32 -7.65 -4.54
C ILE A 258 1.05 -6.23 -5.07
N GLY A 259 2.01 -5.31 -4.94
CA GLY A 259 1.91 -3.96 -5.50
C GLY A 259 1.87 -3.91 -7.02
N VAL A 260 2.34 -4.95 -7.72
CA VAL A 260 2.27 -5.02 -9.20
C VAL A 260 0.83 -5.01 -9.69
N TYR A 261 -0.08 -5.67 -8.97
CA TYR A 261 -1.50 -5.77 -9.33
C TYR A 261 -2.23 -4.43 -9.32
N LEU A 262 -1.60 -3.36 -8.81
CA LEU A 262 -2.16 -2.00 -8.85
C LEU A 262 -1.99 -1.32 -10.22
N HIS A 263 -1.14 -1.85 -11.11
CA HIS A 263 -0.85 -1.29 -12.43
C HIS A 263 -0.59 0.23 -12.40
N ASP A 264 0.16 0.71 -11.41
CA ASP A 264 0.45 2.13 -11.21
C ASP A 264 1.96 2.35 -11.08
N ALA A 265 2.51 3.16 -11.99
CA ALA A 265 3.93 3.52 -12.02
C ALA A 265 4.43 4.26 -10.76
N HIS A 266 3.53 4.75 -9.91
CA HIS A 266 3.87 5.38 -8.64
C HIS A 266 3.98 4.39 -7.48
N VAL A 267 3.56 3.14 -7.68
CA VAL A 267 3.74 2.06 -6.71
C VAL A 267 5.11 1.44 -6.92
N ARG A 268 6.03 1.75 -6.02
CA ARG A 268 7.39 1.19 -6.02
C ARG A 268 7.92 1.03 -4.61
N PHE A 269 8.74 0.01 -4.41
CA PHE A 269 9.47 -0.18 -3.17
C PHE A 269 10.70 0.73 -3.15
N GLU A 270 10.69 1.78 -2.33
CA GLU A 270 11.79 2.76 -2.23
C GLU A 270 12.82 2.38 -1.15
N ASP A 271 13.46 1.22 -1.31
CA ASP A 271 14.59 0.82 -0.47
C ASP A 271 15.82 0.52 -1.33
N ARG A 272 16.96 1.13 -0.97
CA ARG A 272 18.21 1.01 -1.74
C ARG A 272 18.78 -0.40 -1.68
N ASP A 273 18.73 -1.03 -0.50
CA ASP A 273 19.29 -2.37 -0.31
C ASP A 273 18.43 -3.39 -1.05
N TYR A 274 17.10 -3.28 -0.98
CA TYR A 274 16.17 -4.04 -1.80
C TYR A 274 16.52 -3.93 -3.29
N LEU A 275 16.62 -2.70 -3.80
CA LEU A 275 16.94 -2.44 -5.20
C LEU A 275 18.30 -3.05 -5.60
N PHE A 276 19.29 -3.04 -4.71
CA PHE A 276 20.63 -3.55 -4.98
C PHE A 276 20.69 -5.07 -4.90
N ASN A 277 19.94 -5.67 -3.97
CA ASN A 277 19.87 -7.11 -3.75
C ASN A 277 19.06 -7.83 -4.82
N GLU A 278 18.02 -7.19 -5.36
CA GLU A 278 17.16 -7.82 -6.37
C GLU A 278 17.63 -7.56 -7.80
N PHE A 279 17.95 -6.31 -8.14
CA PHE A 279 18.27 -5.93 -9.53
C PHE A 279 19.77 -5.68 -9.77
N GLY A 280 20.56 -5.65 -8.70
CA GLY A 280 21.98 -5.33 -8.77
C GLY A 280 22.27 -3.83 -8.73
N LYS A 281 23.45 -3.46 -8.22
CA LYS A 281 23.80 -2.06 -7.94
C LYS A 281 24.47 -1.32 -9.09
N TYR A 282 24.96 -2.03 -10.11
CA TYR A 282 25.63 -1.43 -11.27
C TYR A 282 24.67 -1.32 -12.45
N THR A 283 24.67 -0.19 -13.14
CA THR A 283 23.79 0.06 -14.29
C THR A 283 24.65 0.34 -15.52
N ALA A 284 24.30 -0.22 -16.68
CA ALA A 284 24.91 0.18 -17.94
C ALA A 284 24.73 1.70 -18.13
N PRO A 285 25.75 2.47 -18.55
CA PRO A 285 25.66 3.93 -18.64
C PRO A 285 24.89 4.41 -19.87
N ALA A 286 23.68 3.88 -20.08
CA ALA A 286 22.85 4.06 -21.26
C ALA A 286 21.38 4.28 -20.89
N LYS A 287 20.58 4.71 -21.88
CA LYS A 287 19.12 4.71 -21.78
C LYS A 287 18.48 3.97 -22.94
N LEU A 288 17.33 3.37 -22.65
CA LEU A 288 16.52 2.60 -23.60
C LEU A 288 15.30 3.38 -24.06
N THR A 289 14.96 3.21 -25.32
CA THR A 289 13.66 3.54 -25.91
C THR A 289 13.06 2.27 -26.49
N GLN A 290 11.80 2.31 -26.89
CA GLN A 290 11.14 1.19 -27.54
C GLN A 290 10.87 1.54 -29.01
N VAL A 291 11.26 0.64 -29.92
CA VAL A 291 10.99 0.76 -31.36
C VAL A 291 10.47 -0.59 -31.83
N ASN A 292 9.26 -0.62 -32.41
CA ASN A 292 8.62 -1.86 -32.91
C ASN A 292 8.58 -3.01 -31.88
N GLY A 293 8.42 -2.69 -30.60
CA GLY A 293 8.40 -3.67 -29.51
C GLY A 293 9.78 -4.01 -28.93
N GLU A 294 10.87 -3.63 -29.58
CA GLU A 294 12.25 -3.93 -29.16
C GLU A 294 12.83 -2.80 -28.31
N LEU A 295 13.66 -3.15 -27.31
CA LEU A 295 14.39 -2.17 -26.50
C LEU A 295 15.67 -1.76 -27.21
N VAL A 296 15.79 -0.47 -27.51
CA VAL A 296 16.88 0.11 -28.29
C VAL A 296 17.64 1.14 -27.46
N ILE A 297 18.96 1.08 -27.48
CA ILE A 297 19.82 2.10 -26.87
C ILE A 297 19.62 3.40 -27.65
N TYR A 298 19.20 4.49 -27.00
CA TYR A 298 19.09 5.80 -27.66
C TYR A 298 20.08 6.84 -27.13
N TYR A 299 20.67 6.59 -25.96
CA TYR A 299 21.58 7.52 -25.32
C TYR A 299 22.65 6.79 -24.52
N ILE A 300 23.88 7.29 -24.60
CA ILE A 300 25.00 6.93 -23.73
C ILE A 300 25.34 8.16 -22.87
N GLY A 301 25.55 7.93 -21.57
CA GLY A 301 26.00 8.94 -20.62
C GLY A 301 27.20 9.69 -21.14
N LYS A 302 27.17 11.02 -21.05
CA LYS A 302 28.18 11.91 -21.67
C LYS A 302 29.60 11.54 -21.25
N GLU A 303 29.78 11.17 -19.99
CA GLU A 303 31.06 10.79 -19.40
C GLU A 303 31.60 9.46 -19.94
N TYR A 304 30.77 8.66 -20.60
CA TYR A 304 31.06 7.29 -21.03
C TYR A 304 31.04 7.09 -22.54
N ARG A 305 30.77 8.14 -23.34
CA ARG A 305 30.65 8.04 -24.81
C ARG A 305 31.90 7.48 -25.49
N ASP A 306 33.07 7.82 -24.97
CA ASP A 306 34.36 7.39 -25.56
C ASP A 306 34.83 6.03 -25.05
N SER A 307 34.27 5.54 -23.93
CA SER A 307 34.72 4.32 -23.25
C SER A 307 33.70 3.17 -23.29
N CYS A 308 32.42 3.47 -23.47
CA CYS A 308 31.36 2.47 -23.56
C CYS A 308 31.33 1.87 -24.96
N GLN A 309 31.12 0.55 -25.06
CA GLN A 309 31.07 -0.14 -26.35
C GLN A 309 29.66 -0.14 -26.98
N LEU A 310 28.64 0.26 -26.22
CA LEU A 310 27.26 0.44 -26.69
C LEU A 310 27.15 1.69 -27.56
N ASN A 311 26.32 1.61 -28.60
CA ASN A 311 26.02 2.71 -29.50
C ASN A 311 24.52 3.00 -29.52
N PRO A 312 24.11 4.27 -29.67
CA PRO A 312 22.73 4.57 -30.06
C PRO A 312 22.34 3.80 -31.33
N GLY A 313 21.16 3.18 -31.32
CA GLY A 313 20.66 2.29 -32.37
C GLY A 313 20.89 0.79 -32.12
N ASP A 314 21.70 0.42 -31.13
CA ASP A 314 21.83 -0.98 -30.73
C ASP A 314 20.51 -1.52 -30.16
N ILE A 315 20.03 -2.64 -30.68
CA ILE A 315 18.89 -3.36 -30.10
C ILE A 315 19.43 -4.29 -29.00
N LEU A 316 18.90 -4.18 -27.79
CA LEU A 316 19.32 -4.99 -26.65
C LEU A 316 18.73 -6.40 -26.76
N VAL A 317 19.59 -7.43 -26.75
CA VAL A 317 19.17 -8.84 -26.90
C VAL A 317 19.40 -9.62 -25.61
N LYS A 318 20.57 -9.47 -24.97
CA LYS A 318 20.89 -10.14 -23.70
C LYS A 318 21.69 -9.24 -22.77
N ILE A 319 21.55 -9.50 -21.47
CA ILE A 319 22.43 -8.96 -20.43
C ILE A 319 22.82 -10.09 -19.47
N ASN A 320 24.11 -10.22 -19.16
CA ASN A 320 24.68 -11.29 -18.34
C ASN A 320 24.23 -12.70 -18.77
N GLY A 321 24.16 -12.95 -20.08
CA GLY A 321 23.73 -14.21 -20.67
C GLY A 321 22.22 -14.49 -20.62
N LYS A 322 21.40 -13.63 -20.00
CA LYS A 322 19.93 -13.76 -19.98
C LYS A 322 19.31 -13.03 -21.17
N ASP A 323 18.30 -13.65 -21.79
CA ASP A 323 17.45 -13.00 -22.79
C ASP A 323 16.75 -11.77 -22.21
N ILE A 324 16.67 -10.68 -22.98
CA ILE A 324 16.13 -9.42 -22.49
C ILE A 324 14.65 -9.53 -22.10
N ASN A 325 13.86 -10.37 -22.77
CA ASN A 325 12.46 -10.55 -22.42
C ASN A 325 12.33 -11.27 -21.07
N ASN A 326 13.20 -12.24 -20.79
CA ASN A 326 13.24 -12.88 -19.49
C ASN A 326 13.64 -11.89 -18.37
N VAL A 327 14.55 -10.96 -18.65
CA VAL A 327 14.91 -9.90 -17.69
C VAL A 327 13.74 -8.96 -17.45
N ILE A 328 13.02 -8.57 -18.51
CA ILE A 328 11.81 -7.77 -18.40
C ILE A 328 10.76 -8.49 -17.55
N ASP A 329 10.51 -9.78 -17.81
CA ASP A 329 9.56 -10.60 -17.06
C ASP A 329 9.96 -10.75 -15.58
N GLU A 330 11.26 -10.84 -15.28
CA GLU A 330 11.77 -10.81 -13.90
C GLU A 330 11.48 -9.46 -13.22
N VAL A 331 11.71 -8.34 -13.90
CA VAL A 331 11.41 -7.00 -13.36
C VAL A 331 9.91 -6.79 -13.15
N LYS A 332 9.08 -7.22 -14.12
CA LYS A 332 7.62 -7.09 -14.06
C LYS A 332 6.99 -7.80 -12.86
N LYS A 333 7.65 -8.82 -12.29
CA LYS A 333 7.15 -9.50 -11.08
C LYS A 333 7.14 -8.61 -9.85
N TYR A 334 7.95 -7.55 -9.81
CA TYR A 334 8.13 -6.75 -8.59
C TYR A 334 8.01 -5.24 -8.81
N CYS A 335 7.71 -4.80 -10.03
CA CYS A 335 7.63 -3.39 -10.37
C CYS A 335 6.31 -3.11 -11.10
N SER A 336 5.46 -2.33 -10.45
CA SER A 336 4.16 -1.92 -11.00
C SER A 336 4.34 -0.95 -12.16
N TYR A 337 3.53 -1.13 -13.20
CA TYR A 337 3.52 -0.30 -14.39
C TYR A 337 2.11 -0.35 -15.02
N PRO A 338 1.67 0.69 -15.76
CA PRO A 338 0.27 0.77 -16.17
C PRO A 338 -0.13 -0.16 -17.31
N THR A 339 0.69 -0.22 -18.37
CA THR A 339 0.42 -1.05 -19.55
C THR A 339 1.73 -1.45 -20.22
N ASP A 340 1.70 -2.48 -21.08
CA ASP A 340 2.86 -2.91 -21.87
C ASP A 340 3.42 -1.80 -22.78
N GLU A 341 2.60 -0.84 -23.19
CA GLU A 341 3.02 0.33 -23.97
C GLU A 341 3.85 1.33 -23.15
N LYS A 342 3.85 1.18 -21.81
CA LYS A 342 4.60 2.00 -20.85
C LYS A 342 5.79 1.25 -20.25
N ILE A 343 6.24 0.17 -20.89
CA ILE A 343 7.35 -0.66 -20.40
C ILE A 343 8.66 0.12 -20.14
N LEU A 344 8.85 1.26 -20.82
CA LEU A 344 10.02 2.12 -20.62
C LEU A 344 10.15 2.69 -19.20
N ILE A 345 9.09 2.65 -18.39
CA ILE A 345 9.16 2.96 -16.95
C ILE A 345 10.09 1.97 -16.23
N LEU A 346 10.15 0.71 -16.68
CA LEU A 346 10.99 -0.35 -16.11
C LEU A 346 12.41 -0.37 -16.70
N ALA A 347 12.66 0.36 -17.79
CA ALA A 347 13.95 0.36 -18.50
C ALA A 347 15.18 0.60 -17.61
N PRO A 348 15.15 1.50 -16.59
CA PRO A 348 16.29 1.69 -15.71
C PRO A 348 16.69 0.43 -14.93
N LEU A 349 15.73 -0.45 -14.61
CA LEU A 349 15.97 -1.69 -13.87
C LEU A 349 16.49 -2.80 -14.77
N VAL A 350 16.05 -2.83 -16.03
CA VAL A 350 16.49 -3.80 -17.05
C VAL A 350 17.99 -3.69 -17.36
N LEU A 351 18.58 -2.50 -17.21
CA LEU A 351 20.00 -2.25 -17.44
C LEU A 351 20.91 -2.52 -16.23
N ARG A 352 20.37 -3.09 -15.14
CA ARG A 352 21.10 -3.31 -13.89
C ARG A 352 21.76 -4.69 -13.83
N SER A 353 22.79 -4.78 -13.00
CA SER A 353 23.64 -5.95 -12.84
C SER A 353 24.27 -5.97 -11.44
N HIS A 354 24.43 -7.17 -10.89
CA HIS A 354 25.21 -7.40 -9.67
C HIS A 354 26.72 -7.31 -9.93
N ASN A 355 27.14 -7.60 -11.16
CA ASN A 355 28.53 -7.53 -11.59
C ASN A 355 28.84 -6.16 -12.19
N LYS A 356 29.97 -5.58 -11.80
CA LYS A 356 30.44 -4.30 -12.34
C LYS A 356 30.67 -4.39 -13.85
N THR A 357 31.41 -5.40 -14.28
CA THR A 357 31.56 -5.71 -15.71
C THR A 357 30.39 -6.62 -16.12
N MET A 358 29.61 -6.19 -17.11
CA MET A 358 28.47 -6.94 -17.63
C MET A 358 28.68 -7.30 -19.09
N GLU A 359 28.29 -8.52 -19.44
CA GLU A 359 28.24 -8.97 -20.82
C GLU A 359 26.89 -8.53 -21.42
N VAL A 360 26.91 -7.78 -22.50
CA VAL A 360 25.70 -7.31 -23.18
C VAL A 360 25.73 -7.79 -24.62
N THR A 361 24.72 -8.52 -25.04
CA THR A 361 24.52 -8.88 -26.46
C THR A 361 23.56 -7.89 -27.09
N VAL A 362 23.97 -7.30 -28.22
CA VAL A 362 23.14 -6.38 -29.00
C VAL A 362 23.05 -6.83 -30.45
N LEU A 363 21.96 -6.48 -31.13
CA LEU A 363 21.86 -6.56 -32.57
C LEU A 363 22.28 -5.21 -33.15
N ARG A 364 23.39 -5.20 -33.90
CA ARG A 364 23.95 -4.01 -34.56
C ARG A 364 24.11 -4.31 -36.04
N ASN A 365 23.47 -3.54 -36.91
CA ASN A 365 23.47 -3.80 -38.36
C ASN A 365 23.01 -5.23 -38.74
N ASN A 366 22.02 -5.77 -38.01
CA ASN A 366 21.51 -7.15 -38.15
C ASN A 366 22.51 -8.26 -37.77
N GLU A 367 23.61 -7.93 -37.09
CA GLU A 367 24.56 -8.91 -36.56
C GLU A 367 24.58 -8.86 -35.03
N GLU A 368 24.51 -10.03 -34.38
CA GLU A 368 24.68 -10.13 -32.94
C GLU A 368 26.13 -9.83 -32.56
N THR A 369 26.32 -8.86 -31.67
CA THR A 369 27.63 -8.48 -31.12
C THR A 369 27.59 -8.62 -29.61
N VAL A 370 28.59 -9.31 -29.05
CA VAL A 370 28.78 -9.43 -27.60
C VAL A 370 29.77 -8.37 -27.14
N LEU A 371 29.36 -7.56 -26.17
CA LEU A 371 30.09 -6.42 -25.66
C LEU A 371 30.38 -6.59 -24.17
N SER A 372 31.53 -6.07 -23.73
CA SER A 372 31.87 -5.98 -22.31
C SER A 372 31.66 -4.54 -21.84
N ILE A 373 30.67 -4.32 -20.99
CA ILE A 373 30.27 -2.98 -20.53
C ILE A 373 30.64 -2.82 -19.06
N GLU A 374 31.34 -1.74 -18.74
CA GLU A 374 31.59 -1.33 -17.36
C GLU A 374 30.36 -0.58 -16.83
N GLY A 375 29.66 -1.21 -15.90
CA GLY A 375 28.54 -0.65 -15.17
C GLY A 375 28.98 0.39 -14.14
N VAL A 376 28.07 1.33 -13.89
CA VAL A 376 28.26 2.43 -12.96
C VAL A 376 27.34 2.23 -11.78
N GLU A 377 27.88 2.36 -10.57
CA GLU A 377 27.12 2.18 -9.33
C GLU A 377 26.10 3.31 -9.16
N ASP A 378 24.84 2.96 -8.87
CA ASP A 378 23.74 3.90 -8.58
C ASP A 378 23.57 5.01 -9.65
N TYR A 379 23.67 4.63 -10.93
CA TYR A 379 23.71 5.57 -12.05
C TYR A 379 22.39 5.69 -12.79
N ASN A 380 21.95 6.93 -13.00
CA ASN A 380 20.90 7.30 -13.94
C ASN A 380 21.43 8.42 -14.85
N PRO A 381 21.73 8.12 -16.14
CA PRO A 381 22.30 9.11 -17.04
C PRO A 381 21.39 10.34 -17.15
N ARG A 382 21.95 11.55 -17.02
CA ARG A 382 21.21 12.79 -17.29
C ARG A 382 21.38 13.17 -18.74
N ILE A 383 20.27 13.47 -19.41
CA ILE A 383 20.30 14.06 -20.75
C ILE A 383 20.44 15.56 -20.54
N ASP A 384 21.56 16.10 -21.03
CA ASP A 384 21.86 17.52 -20.94
C ASP A 384 21.10 18.26 -22.05
N ILE A 385 19.85 18.63 -21.77
CA ILE A 385 19.11 19.57 -22.61
C ILE A 385 19.41 20.97 -22.08
N SER A 386 20.08 21.78 -22.90
CA SER A 386 20.70 23.04 -22.46
C SER A 386 19.75 24.23 -22.47
N THR A 387 18.63 24.18 -23.20
CA THR A 387 17.72 25.31 -23.38
C THR A 387 16.26 24.95 -23.11
N SER A 388 15.52 25.93 -22.57
CA SER A 388 14.07 25.92 -22.40
C SER A 388 13.32 26.18 -23.71
N HIS A 389 13.95 26.91 -24.63
CA HIS A 389 13.37 27.25 -25.93
C HIS A 389 14.45 27.55 -26.97
N GLU A 390 14.13 27.32 -28.24
CA GLU A 390 15.01 27.56 -29.38
C GLU A 390 14.21 27.98 -30.61
N LEU A 391 14.78 28.83 -31.48
CA LEU A 391 14.18 29.11 -32.79
C LEU A 391 14.86 28.22 -33.84
N LEU A 392 14.09 27.31 -34.43
CA LEU A 392 14.56 26.36 -35.44
C LEU A 392 14.49 26.96 -36.85
N GLU A 393 15.04 26.21 -37.82
CA GLU A 393 14.87 26.51 -39.25
C GLU A 393 13.38 26.66 -39.64
N ASN A 394 13.14 27.38 -40.74
CA ASN A 394 11.79 27.71 -41.22
C ASN A 394 10.92 28.53 -40.24
N ASN A 395 11.57 29.25 -39.31
CA ASN A 395 10.92 30.14 -38.36
C ASN A 395 9.92 29.37 -37.47
N ILE A 396 10.34 28.22 -36.94
CA ILE A 396 9.55 27.38 -36.03
C ILE A 396 10.11 27.54 -34.62
N GLY A 397 9.27 27.93 -33.65
CA GLY A 397 9.65 27.97 -32.24
C GLY A 397 9.64 26.58 -31.62
N LEU A 398 10.62 26.25 -30.80
CA LEU A 398 10.68 25.03 -30.01
C LEU A 398 10.63 25.40 -28.53
N ILE A 399 9.75 24.74 -27.77
CA ILE A 399 9.65 24.87 -26.31
C ILE A 399 9.87 23.51 -25.68
N ASN A 400 10.75 23.45 -24.68
CA ASN A 400 10.99 22.31 -23.84
C ASN A 400 10.52 22.60 -22.40
N PRO A 401 9.32 22.11 -22.00
CA PRO A 401 8.79 22.36 -20.67
C PRO A 401 9.66 21.87 -19.53
N SER A 402 10.52 20.87 -19.73
CA SER A 402 11.39 20.32 -18.68
C SER A 402 12.47 21.29 -18.17
N LYS A 403 12.66 22.42 -18.86
CA LYS A 403 13.66 23.45 -18.53
C LYS A 403 13.09 24.84 -18.34
N LEU A 404 11.76 24.99 -18.46
CA LEU A 404 11.10 26.27 -18.23
C LEU A 404 11.26 26.71 -16.79
N SER A 405 11.60 27.99 -16.60
CA SER A 405 11.36 28.66 -15.33
C SER A 405 9.91 29.17 -15.24
N TYR A 406 9.41 29.37 -14.01
CA TYR A 406 7.99 29.64 -13.72
C TYR A 406 7.41 30.81 -14.54
N ASP A 407 8.21 31.85 -14.79
CA ASP A 407 7.78 33.09 -15.46
C ASP A 407 8.31 33.24 -16.89
N GLU A 408 8.89 32.19 -17.48
CA GLU A 408 9.57 32.28 -18.79
C GLU A 408 8.61 32.26 -19.98
N ILE A 409 7.43 31.64 -19.81
CA ILE A 409 6.48 31.42 -20.89
C ILE A 409 6.06 32.72 -21.58
N PRO A 410 5.68 33.81 -20.88
CA PRO A 410 5.34 35.07 -21.53
C PRO A 410 6.45 35.59 -22.45
N GLU A 411 7.71 35.56 -22.00
CA GLU A 411 8.86 36.03 -22.79
C GLU A 411 9.07 35.17 -24.05
N ILE A 412 8.92 33.85 -23.91
CA ILE A 412 9.03 32.90 -25.03
C ILE A 412 7.91 33.14 -26.03
N MET A 413 6.68 33.37 -25.56
CA MET A 413 5.53 33.62 -26.43
C MET A 413 5.66 34.95 -27.18
N ASP A 414 6.19 35.99 -26.54
CA ASP A 414 6.50 37.26 -27.21
C ASP A 414 7.58 37.06 -28.29
N LYS A 415 8.65 36.32 -27.96
CA LYS A 415 9.74 35.99 -28.89
C LYS A 415 9.27 35.14 -30.07
N PHE A 416 8.32 34.24 -29.86
CA PHE A 416 7.76 33.36 -30.89
C PHE A 416 6.47 33.89 -31.53
N SER A 417 6.06 35.13 -31.22
CA SER A 417 4.81 35.73 -31.73
C SER A 417 4.73 35.80 -33.27
N SER A 418 5.87 35.84 -33.95
CA SER A 418 5.98 35.87 -35.41
C SER A 418 6.45 34.55 -36.02
N THR A 419 6.52 33.45 -35.26
CA THR A 419 6.90 32.15 -35.82
C THR A 419 5.80 31.58 -36.69
N ASN A 420 6.17 30.75 -37.65
CA ASN A 420 5.23 30.02 -38.50
C ASN A 420 4.51 28.91 -37.73
N GLY A 421 5.07 28.48 -36.60
CA GLY A 421 4.52 27.48 -35.72
C GLY A 421 5.37 27.32 -34.45
N ILE A 422 4.83 26.60 -33.47
CA ILE A 422 5.52 26.25 -32.23
C ILE A 422 5.41 24.74 -32.01
N ILE A 423 6.53 24.10 -31.71
CA ILE A 423 6.62 22.72 -31.26
C ILE A 423 6.85 22.74 -29.75
N VAL A 424 6.03 22.01 -28.99
CA VAL A 424 6.22 21.82 -27.55
C VAL A 424 6.58 20.36 -27.31
N ILE A 425 7.81 20.10 -26.86
CA ILE A 425 8.30 18.73 -26.67
C ILE A 425 8.12 18.32 -25.22
N TYR A 426 7.13 17.44 -24.99
CA TYR A 426 6.96 16.74 -23.73
C TYR A 426 7.72 15.40 -23.79
N GLY A 427 8.98 15.40 -23.36
CA GLY A 427 9.80 14.20 -23.27
C GLY A 427 11.27 14.44 -23.60
N SER A 428 12.12 13.48 -23.22
CA SER A 428 13.56 13.52 -23.50
C SER A 428 13.91 13.16 -24.95
N ILE A 429 12.90 13.04 -25.83
CA ILE A 429 13.01 12.43 -27.15
C ILE A 429 12.88 13.53 -28.20
N LEU A 430 14.03 14.02 -28.67
CA LEU A 430 14.43 13.97 -30.09
C LEU A 430 15.73 14.77 -30.31
N GLN A 431 16.78 14.07 -30.72
CA GLN A 431 17.65 14.59 -31.77
C GLN A 431 17.08 14.03 -33.08
N ILE A 432 16.45 14.88 -33.90
CA ILE A 432 16.21 14.62 -35.33
C ILE A 432 17.51 14.89 -36.07
#